data_AF-A0A1B1I2A8-F1
#
_entry.id   AF-A0A1B1I2A8-F1
#
_cell.length_a   1.000
_cell.length_b   1.000
_cell.length_c   1.000
_cell.angle_alpha   90.00
_cell.angle_beta   90.00
_cell.angle_gamma   90.00
#
_symmetry.space_group_name_H-M   'P 1'
#
loop_
_entity.id
_entity.type
_entity.pdbx_description
1 polymer ?
#
loop_
_entity_poly.entity_id
_entity_poly.type
_entity_poly.pdbx_seq_one_letter_code
_entity_poly.pdbx_strand_id
1 'polypeptide(L)'
;MKKISHLFAAFAVLGTSLLSGCAFMLTGENGDPYTADDVIDIVSSEFAACKPHIVPVTTQVEKEKPFQRNTYVLYDEANDFTFSARAVVRRPTLPLPCAQRDTNAAFAYAEGYAAHLNPQICAMTETYGFRTATREESAALIQSKIKRKQGDMEFSLFDEGDFIFVSDTAMGADMVAVCRNLYDMYKPEGDGVILSNLYGRKITFYYLPPGEEDLTKGIFILFFTLEGRNDWAATLSDNPGSSSNEKDVAVLEKNLGDYFEHCLRGAAHSH
;
A
#
# COMPACT_ATOMS: atom_id res chain seq x y z
N MET A 1 36.77 -47.43 8.54
CA MET A 1 36.79 -45.95 8.62
C MET A 1 36.53 -45.27 7.27
N LYS A 2 35.43 -45.58 6.55
CA LYS A 2 35.10 -44.94 5.26
C LYS A 2 33.63 -44.52 5.09
N LYS A 3 32.77 -44.74 6.10
CA LYS A 3 31.33 -44.38 6.03
C LYS A 3 30.96 -43.13 6.84
N ILE A 4 31.88 -42.56 7.61
CA ILE A 4 31.60 -41.38 8.46
C ILE A 4 31.85 -40.06 7.69
N SER A 5 32.70 -40.04 6.65
CA SER A 5 33.00 -38.80 5.91
C SER A 5 31.86 -38.35 4.98
N HIS A 6 31.02 -39.27 4.48
CA HIS A 6 29.91 -38.92 3.60
C HIS A 6 28.72 -38.29 4.32
N LEU A 7 28.51 -38.62 5.61
CA LEU A 7 27.43 -38.02 6.40
C LEU A 7 27.74 -36.55 6.76
N PHE A 8 29.01 -36.24 7.05
CA PHE A 8 29.45 -34.86 7.31
C PHE A 8 29.48 -33.99 6.06
N ALA A 9 29.85 -34.55 4.90
CA ALA A 9 29.78 -33.82 3.63
C ALA A 9 28.33 -33.51 3.21
N ALA A 10 27.39 -34.43 3.42
CA ALA A 10 25.99 -34.21 3.12
C ALA A 10 25.34 -33.15 4.05
N PHE A 11 25.70 -33.13 5.35
CA PHE A 11 25.26 -32.09 6.28
C PHE A 11 25.88 -30.71 5.99
N ALA A 12 27.13 -30.67 5.53
CA ALA A 12 27.77 -29.41 5.11
C ALA A 12 27.13 -28.84 3.83
N VAL A 13 26.75 -29.68 2.87
CA VAL A 13 26.08 -29.24 1.63
C VAL A 13 24.63 -28.82 1.88
N LEU A 14 23.89 -29.54 2.74
CA LEU A 14 22.54 -29.14 3.18
C LEU A 14 22.55 -27.87 4.04
N GLY A 15 23.60 -27.65 4.83
CA GLY A 15 23.82 -26.43 5.59
C GLY A 15 24.13 -25.21 4.71
N THR A 16 24.83 -25.39 3.59
CA THR A 16 25.11 -24.30 2.63
C THR A 16 23.92 -23.97 1.73
N SER A 17 23.05 -24.93 1.42
CA SER A 17 21.83 -24.67 0.64
C SER A 17 20.69 -24.06 1.47
N LEU A 18 20.71 -24.21 2.79
CA LEU A 18 19.75 -23.56 3.70
C LEU A 18 20.18 -22.14 4.14
N LEU A 19 21.43 -21.75 3.88
CA LEU A 19 21.99 -20.45 4.27
C LEU A 19 22.12 -19.47 3.09
N SER A 20 21.75 -19.88 1.87
CA SER A 20 21.88 -19.06 0.66
C SER A 20 20.67 -18.17 0.37
N GLY A 21 19.65 -18.10 1.24
CA GLY A 21 18.44 -17.30 0.94
C GLY A 21 17.60 -16.85 2.12
N CYS A 22 18.04 -17.05 3.37
CA CYS A 22 17.36 -16.53 4.55
C CYS A 22 18.38 -15.72 5.35
N ALA A 23 18.48 -14.42 5.05
CA ALA A 23 19.36 -13.52 5.76
C ALA A 23 19.08 -13.60 7.27
N PHE A 24 20.11 -13.96 8.05
CA PHE A 24 19.96 -14.24 9.48
C PHE A 24 19.52 -12.97 10.21
N MET A 25 18.28 -12.96 10.74
CA MET A 25 17.65 -11.81 11.41
C MET A 25 18.44 -11.30 12.62
N LEU A 26 19.19 -12.17 13.32
CA LEU A 26 19.95 -11.79 14.50
C LEU A 26 21.38 -11.39 14.13
N THR A 27 21.94 -10.44 14.87
CA THR A 27 23.32 -9.98 14.64
C THR A 27 23.92 -9.41 15.94
N GLY A 28 25.18 -8.97 15.89
CA GLY A 28 25.79 -8.19 16.98
C GLY A 28 25.51 -6.69 16.81
N GLU A 29 25.69 -5.89 17.86
CA GLU A 29 25.51 -4.42 17.78
C GLU A 29 26.44 -3.75 16.74
N ASN A 30 27.59 -4.39 16.44
CA ASN A 30 28.55 -3.99 15.41
C ASN A 30 28.42 -4.79 14.10
N GLY A 31 27.36 -5.61 13.97
CA GLY A 31 27.07 -6.31 12.73
C GLY A 31 26.58 -5.35 11.65
N ASP A 32 26.59 -5.84 10.41
CA ASP A 32 26.08 -5.09 9.27
C ASP A 32 24.55 -5.25 9.15
N PRO A 33 23.81 -4.22 8.70
CA PRO A 33 22.40 -4.34 8.34
C PRO A 33 22.25 -5.24 7.10
N TYR A 34 21.01 -5.50 6.66
CA TYR A 34 20.78 -6.16 5.36
C TYR A 34 21.50 -5.40 4.24
N THR A 35 22.12 -6.16 3.33
CA THR A 35 22.74 -5.63 2.11
C THR A 35 21.66 -5.21 1.10
N ALA A 36 22.06 -4.56 0.00
CA ALA A 36 21.14 -4.25 -1.08
C ALA A 36 20.55 -5.54 -1.70
N ASP A 37 21.37 -6.57 -1.90
CA ASP A 37 20.94 -7.86 -2.45
C ASP A 37 19.95 -8.57 -1.51
N ASP A 38 20.21 -8.58 -0.20
CA ASP A 38 19.25 -9.12 0.79
C ASP A 38 17.90 -8.39 0.71
N VAL A 39 17.92 -7.07 0.55
CA VAL A 39 16.71 -6.25 0.42
C VAL A 39 15.96 -6.58 -0.88
N ILE A 40 16.68 -6.73 -2.00
CA ILE A 40 16.12 -7.12 -3.29
C ILE A 40 15.47 -8.50 -3.20
N ASP A 41 16.13 -9.48 -2.57
CA ASP A 41 15.59 -10.83 -2.39
C ASP A 41 14.32 -10.85 -1.53
N ILE A 42 14.31 -10.08 -0.42
CA ILE A 42 13.12 -9.93 0.42
C ILE A 42 11.95 -9.38 -0.41
N VAL A 43 12.16 -8.27 -1.12
CA VAL A 43 11.08 -7.66 -1.93
C VAL A 43 10.64 -8.57 -3.07
N SER A 44 11.58 -9.18 -3.80
CA SER A 44 11.27 -10.02 -4.95
C SER A 44 10.51 -11.28 -4.55
N SER A 45 10.81 -11.83 -3.37
CA SER A 45 10.10 -13.00 -2.84
C SER A 45 8.72 -12.65 -2.30
N GLU A 46 8.58 -11.54 -1.58
CA GLU A 46 7.32 -11.12 -0.97
C GLU A 46 6.33 -10.59 -2.03
N PHE A 47 6.81 -9.84 -3.00
CA PHE A 47 5.99 -9.22 -4.05
C PHE A 47 6.03 -10.00 -5.37
N ALA A 48 6.20 -11.32 -5.33
CA ALA A 48 6.30 -12.16 -6.53
C ALA A 48 5.12 -11.96 -7.51
N ALA A 49 3.90 -11.72 -7.01
CA ALA A 49 2.72 -11.41 -7.81
C ALA A 49 2.85 -10.12 -8.64
N CYS A 50 3.67 -9.16 -8.18
CA CYS A 50 3.98 -7.92 -8.89
C CYS A 50 5.07 -8.09 -9.96
N LYS A 51 5.72 -9.27 -10.02
CA LYS A 51 6.81 -9.62 -10.94
C LYS A 51 7.93 -8.56 -11.01
N PRO A 52 8.46 -8.12 -9.85
CA PRO A 52 9.48 -7.09 -9.83
C PRO A 52 10.78 -7.54 -10.50
N HIS A 53 11.49 -6.60 -11.13
CA HIS A 53 12.88 -6.78 -11.55
C HIS A 53 13.74 -5.63 -11.01
N ILE A 54 14.31 -5.82 -9.83
CA ILE A 54 14.90 -4.73 -9.03
C ILE A 54 16.41 -4.69 -9.20
N VAL A 55 16.94 -3.50 -9.48
CA VAL A 55 18.37 -3.21 -9.57
C VAL A 55 18.78 -2.12 -8.58
N PRO A 56 19.96 -2.21 -7.95
CA PRO A 56 20.44 -1.17 -7.05
C PRO A 56 20.94 0.06 -7.81
N VAL A 57 20.52 1.25 -7.37
CA VAL A 57 20.93 2.53 -7.97
C VAL A 57 22.00 3.20 -7.11
N THR A 58 21.72 3.44 -5.83
CA THR A 58 22.69 4.00 -4.90
C THR A 58 22.60 3.37 -3.51
N THR A 59 23.71 3.44 -2.78
CA THR A 59 23.80 3.02 -1.38
C THR A 59 24.39 4.16 -0.56
N GLN A 60 23.77 4.46 0.57
CA GLN A 60 24.25 5.47 1.51
C GLN A 60 24.26 4.91 2.93
N VAL A 61 25.38 5.07 3.63
CA VAL A 61 25.45 4.84 5.08
C VAL A 61 24.92 6.10 5.78
N GLU A 62 23.74 6.01 6.39
CA GLU A 62 23.13 7.13 7.14
C GLU A 62 23.70 7.22 8.56
N LYS A 63 24.10 6.09 9.14
CA LYS A 63 24.66 6.03 10.49
C LYS A 63 25.69 4.92 10.58
N GLU A 64 26.87 5.28 11.05
CA GLU A 64 27.96 4.34 11.34
C GLU A 64 27.69 3.48 12.58
N LYS A 65 28.50 2.43 12.75
CA LYS A 65 28.44 1.51 13.90
C LYS A 65 28.72 2.25 15.23
N PRO A 66 28.15 1.78 16.37
CA PRO A 66 27.23 0.63 16.51
C PRO A 66 25.80 0.96 16.07
N PHE A 67 25.02 -0.08 15.77
CA PHE A 67 23.65 0.02 15.22
C PHE A 67 23.64 0.79 13.90
N GLN A 68 24.38 0.27 12.93
CA GLN A 68 24.53 0.85 11.60
C GLN A 68 23.18 0.92 10.87
N ARG A 69 23.03 1.95 10.04
CA ARG A 69 21.87 2.17 9.20
C ARG A 69 22.30 2.57 7.81
N ASN A 70 21.78 1.84 6.84
CA ASN A 70 21.99 2.09 5.42
C ASN A 70 20.65 2.41 4.76
N THR A 71 20.70 3.23 3.72
CA THR A 71 19.59 3.46 2.79
C THR A 71 20.03 3.09 1.39
N TYR A 72 19.14 2.42 0.68
CA TYR A 72 19.31 1.94 -0.67
C TYR A 72 18.26 2.58 -1.55
N VAL A 73 18.69 3.21 -2.64
CA VAL A 73 17.79 3.60 -3.73
C VAL A 73 17.80 2.47 -4.74
N LEU A 74 16.61 1.94 -5.02
CA LEU A 74 16.39 0.76 -5.85
C LEU A 74 15.42 1.12 -6.98
N TYR A 75 15.63 0.54 -8.15
CA TYR A 75 14.79 0.75 -9.33
C TYR A 75 14.19 -0.58 -9.78
N ASP A 76 12.87 -0.63 -9.93
CA ASP A 76 12.18 -1.77 -10.52
C ASP A 76 12.01 -1.54 -12.03
N GLU A 77 12.78 -2.27 -12.84
CA GLU A 77 12.75 -2.17 -14.29
C GLU A 77 11.46 -2.75 -14.91
N ALA A 78 10.77 -3.65 -14.21
CA ALA A 78 9.55 -4.27 -14.72
C ALA A 78 8.35 -3.34 -14.60
N ASN A 79 8.28 -2.61 -13.49
CA ASN A 79 7.17 -1.70 -13.16
C ASN A 79 7.53 -0.21 -13.34
N ASP A 80 8.75 0.10 -13.76
CA ASP A 80 9.26 1.44 -14.09
C ASP A 80 9.09 2.47 -12.97
N PHE A 81 9.55 2.12 -11.76
CA PHE A 81 9.56 3.06 -10.63
C PHE A 81 10.76 2.89 -9.70
N THR A 82 11.11 3.97 -9.02
CA THR A 82 12.19 4.00 -8.02
C THR A 82 11.61 4.07 -6.62
N PHE A 83 12.20 3.35 -5.68
CA PHE A 83 11.86 3.42 -4.26
C PHE A 83 13.11 3.43 -3.38
N SER A 84 12.97 3.87 -2.14
CA SER A 84 14.07 3.95 -1.17
C SER A 84 13.78 3.09 0.04
N ALA A 85 14.63 2.09 0.26
CA ALA A 85 14.54 1.16 1.38
C ALA A 85 15.67 1.41 2.38
N ARG A 86 15.35 1.29 3.67
CA ARG A 86 16.28 1.43 4.78
C ARG A 86 16.48 0.09 5.44
N ALA A 87 17.74 -0.27 5.65
CA ALA A 87 18.13 -1.41 6.48
C ALA A 87 18.89 -0.94 7.72
N VAL A 88 18.54 -1.50 8.88
CA VAL A 88 19.10 -1.11 10.18
C VAL A 88 19.54 -2.32 10.99
N VAL A 89 20.52 -2.09 11.86
CA VAL A 89 20.73 -2.92 13.04
C VAL A 89 20.14 -2.19 14.23
N ARG A 90 19.22 -2.84 14.97
CA ARG A 90 18.57 -2.26 16.16
C ARG A 90 18.61 -3.21 17.34
N ARG A 91 18.31 -2.68 18.52
CA ARG A 91 18.04 -3.53 19.69
C ARG A 91 16.74 -4.31 19.47
N PRO A 92 16.71 -5.60 19.77
CA PRO A 92 15.50 -6.40 19.69
C PRO A 92 14.46 -5.89 20.70
N THR A 93 13.18 -6.09 20.39
CA THR A 93 12.08 -5.73 21.28
C THR A 93 12.06 -6.61 22.54
N LEU A 94 12.54 -7.85 22.43
CA LEU A 94 12.75 -8.76 23.56
C LEU A 94 14.13 -8.55 24.19
N PRO A 95 14.30 -8.78 25.51
CA PRO A 95 15.56 -8.60 26.22
C PRO A 95 16.55 -9.73 25.90
N LEU A 96 16.95 -9.82 24.63
CA LEU A 96 17.99 -10.72 24.16
C LEU A 96 19.34 -10.00 24.18
N PRO A 97 20.45 -10.67 24.55
CA PRO A 97 21.79 -10.08 24.56
C PRO A 97 22.39 -10.00 23.13
N CYS A 98 21.58 -9.65 22.14
CA CYS A 98 21.98 -9.53 20.73
C CYS A 98 21.33 -8.29 20.09
N ALA A 99 21.71 -8.00 18.84
CA ALA A 99 21.02 -7.04 17.98
C ALA A 99 20.20 -7.77 16.91
N GLN A 100 19.33 -7.03 16.24
CA GLN A 100 18.45 -7.53 15.18
C GLN A 100 18.61 -6.67 13.92
N ARG A 101 18.69 -7.34 12.76
CA ARG A 101 18.54 -6.70 11.45
C ARG A 101 17.07 -6.43 11.18
N ASP A 102 16.78 -5.24 10.70
CA ASP A 102 15.42 -4.82 10.35
C ASP A 102 15.43 -3.98 9.08
N THR A 103 14.33 -3.96 8.35
CA THR A 103 14.19 -3.23 7.09
C THR A 103 12.76 -2.78 6.89
N ASN A 104 12.57 -1.62 6.26
CA ASN A 104 11.25 -1.16 5.80
C ASN A 104 11.00 -1.46 4.32
N ALA A 105 11.80 -2.32 3.69
CA ALA A 105 11.78 -2.56 2.25
C ALA A 105 10.40 -2.94 1.71
N ALA A 106 9.68 -3.82 2.41
CA ALA A 106 8.35 -4.26 1.98
C ALA A 106 7.34 -3.10 1.95
N PHE A 107 7.29 -2.28 3.00
CA PHE A 107 6.48 -1.07 3.04
C PHE A 107 6.90 -0.07 1.95
N ALA A 108 8.20 0.19 1.80
CA ALA A 108 8.73 1.16 0.83
C ALA A 108 8.43 0.75 -0.62
N TYR A 109 8.53 -0.55 -0.93
CA TYR A 109 8.15 -1.08 -2.23
C TYR A 109 6.65 -0.97 -2.44
N ALA A 110 5.81 -1.34 -1.47
CA ALA A 110 4.36 -1.21 -1.59
C ALA A 110 3.88 0.25 -1.78
N GLU A 111 4.52 1.21 -1.11
CA GLU A 111 4.26 2.64 -1.29
C GLU A 111 4.66 3.11 -2.68
N GLY A 112 5.85 2.71 -3.16
CA GLY A 112 6.29 2.97 -4.53
C GLY A 112 5.37 2.32 -5.57
N TYR A 113 4.87 1.12 -5.27
CA TYR A 113 3.96 0.39 -6.14
C TYR A 113 2.62 1.13 -6.28
N ALA A 114 2.02 1.55 -5.16
CA ALA A 114 0.82 2.38 -5.17
C ALA A 114 1.04 3.70 -5.93
N ALA A 115 2.22 4.32 -5.80
CA ALA A 115 2.55 5.54 -6.54
C ALA A 115 2.62 5.31 -8.06
N HIS A 116 3.17 4.17 -8.53
CA HIS A 116 3.19 3.87 -9.96
C HIS A 116 1.78 3.56 -10.52
N LEU A 117 0.84 3.13 -9.68
CA LEU A 117 -0.54 2.85 -10.11
C LEU A 117 -1.31 4.15 -10.36
N ASN A 118 -0.92 5.28 -9.76
CA ASN A 118 -1.69 6.53 -9.80
C ASN A 118 -2.05 7.01 -11.23
N PRO A 119 -1.14 7.01 -12.24
CA PRO A 119 -1.52 7.36 -13.61
C PRO A 119 -2.56 6.43 -14.23
N GLN A 120 -2.48 5.12 -13.96
CA GLN A 120 -3.46 4.14 -14.44
C GLN A 120 -4.82 4.33 -13.74
N ILE A 121 -4.81 4.65 -12.45
CA ILE A 121 -6.02 4.98 -11.69
C ILE A 121 -6.66 6.25 -12.25
N CYS A 122 -5.87 7.30 -12.53
CA CYS A 122 -6.36 8.53 -13.14
C CYS A 122 -7.04 8.23 -14.48
N ALA A 123 -6.38 7.49 -15.38
CA ALA A 123 -6.94 7.11 -16.67
C ALA A 123 -8.22 6.26 -16.54
N MET A 124 -8.24 5.30 -15.61
CA MET A 124 -9.41 4.45 -15.36
C MET A 124 -10.60 5.27 -14.84
N THR A 125 -10.39 6.13 -13.85
CA THR A 125 -11.45 6.96 -13.25
C THR A 125 -11.99 8.01 -14.23
N GLU A 126 -11.15 8.53 -15.13
CA GLU A 126 -11.57 9.46 -16.18
C GLU A 126 -12.60 8.83 -17.13
N THR A 127 -12.57 7.50 -17.36
CA THR A 127 -13.59 6.81 -18.18
C THR A 127 -15.00 6.87 -17.59
N TYR A 128 -15.12 7.12 -16.28
CA TYR A 128 -16.37 7.32 -15.55
C TYR A 128 -16.69 8.82 -15.36
N GLY A 129 -15.88 9.72 -15.92
CA GLY A 129 -16.02 11.17 -15.73
C GLY A 129 -15.57 11.66 -14.36
N PHE A 130 -14.77 10.88 -13.62
CA PHE A 130 -14.22 11.26 -12.33
C PHE A 130 -12.81 11.81 -12.48
N ARG A 131 -12.36 12.62 -11.52
CA ARG A 131 -11.00 13.13 -11.46
C ARG A 131 -10.30 12.57 -10.23
N THR A 132 -9.28 11.74 -10.43
CA THR A 132 -8.38 11.35 -9.34
C THR A 132 -7.28 12.39 -9.17
N ALA A 133 -6.94 12.73 -7.93
CA ALA A 133 -5.79 13.59 -7.66
C ALA A 133 -4.48 12.89 -8.05
N THR A 134 -3.58 13.64 -8.69
CA THR A 134 -2.20 13.14 -8.87
C THR A 134 -1.52 12.98 -7.52
N ARG A 135 -0.36 12.32 -7.52
CA ARG A 135 0.47 12.19 -6.31
C ARG A 135 0.88 13.56 -5.74
N GLU A 136 1.25 14.50 -6.61
CA GLU A 136 1.65 15.85 -6.22
C GLU A 136 0.47 16.63 -5.64
N GLU A 137 -0.71 16.53 -6.27
CA GLU A 137 -1.94 17.13 -5.77
C GLU A 137 -2.34 16.52 -4.42
N SER A 138 -2.32 15.20 -4.29
CA SER A 138 -2.65 14.49 -3.04
C SER A 138 -1.72 14.93 -1.90
N ALA A 139 -0.42 15.03 -2.16
CA ALA A 139 0.54 15.53 -1.17
C ALA A 139 0.25 16.99 -0.78
N ALA A 140 -0.08 17.86 -1.73
CA ALA A 140 -0.45 19.25 -1.45
C ALA A 140 -1.76 19.35 -0.65
N LEU A 141 -2.76 18.51 -0.97
CA LEU A 141 -4.03 18.44 -0.27
C LEU A 141 -3.86 17.99 1.18
N ILE A 142 -3.04 16.97 1.44
CA ILE A 142 -2.70 16.54 2.81
C ILE A 142 -1.97 17.66 3.57
N GLN A 143 -1.04 18.36 2.91
CA GLN A 143 -0.30 19.48 3.49
C GLN A 143 -1.16 20.71 3.79
N SER A 144 -2.29 20.89 3.10
CA SER A 144 -3.24 21.97 3.34
C SER A 144 -3.86 21.92 4.76
N LYS A 145 -3.89 20.73 5.38
CA LYS A 145 -4.45 20.48 6.72
C LYS A 145 -5.90 20.95 6.91
N ILE A 146 -6.64 21.07 5.81
CA ILE A 146 -8.05 21.46 5.82
C ILE A 146 -8.85 20.45 6.64
N LYS A 147 -9.79 20.97 7.42
CA LYS A 147 -10.63 20.18 8.33
C LYS A 147 -12.06 20.12 7.83
N ARG A 148 -12.67 18.95 7.96
CA ARG A 148 -14.11 18.74 7.83
C ARG A 148 -14.73 18.54 9.21
N LYS A 149 -15.95 19.03 9.39
CA LYS A 149 -16.74 18.79 10.60
C LYS A 149 -17.68 17.61 10.39
N GLN A 150 -17.77 16.74 11.39
CA GLN A 150 -18.75 15.67 11.43
C GLN A 150 -19.29 15.57 12.85
N GLY A 151 -20.52 16.06 13.04
CA GLY A 151 -21.05 16.34 14.38
C GLY A 151 -20.21 17.40 15.08
N ASP A 152 -19.88 17.16 16.35
CA ASP A 152 -19.04 18.05 17.16
C ASP A 152 -17.53 17.80 16.98
N MET A 153 -17.13 16.90 16.08
CA MET A 153 -15.74 16.51 15.87
C MET A 153 -15.16 17.10 14.57
N GLU A 154 -13.87 17.39 14.61
CA GLU A 154 -13.09 17.85 13.45
C GLU A 154 -12.16 16.74 12.96
N PHE A 155 -12.25 16.43 11.67
CA PHE A 155 -11.40 15.45 10.99
C PHE A 155 -10.60 16.14 9.89
N SER A 156 -9.44 15.61 9.52
CA SER A 156 -8.79 16.05 8.29
C SER A 156 -9.70 15.75 7.09
N LEU A 157 -9.84 16.73 6.19
CA LEU A 157 -10.56 16.52 4.93
C LEU A 157 -9.76 15.57 4.02
N PHE A 158 -8.44 15.75 3.98
CA PHE A 158 -7.47 14.92 3.27
C PHE A 158 -6.50 14.32 4.30
N ASP A 159 -6.36 13.01 4.34
CA ASP A 159 -5.50 12.30 5.29
C ASP A 159 -4.50 11.38 4.60
N GLU A 160 -4.99 10.31 3.99
CA GLU A 160 -4.20 9.30 3.31
C GLU A 160 -5.05 8.62 2.23
N GLY A 161 -4.39 7.85 1.36
CA GLY A 161 -5.11 7.11 0.34
C GLY A 161 -5.15 7.79 -1.02
N ASP A 162 -6.11 7.37 -1.82
CA ASP A 162 -6.44 7.96 -3.11
C ASP A 162 -7.62 8.92 -2.95
N PHE A 163 -7.54 10.07 -3.60
CA PHE A 163 -8.59 11.09 -3.57
C PHE A 163 -9.26 11.17 -4.94
N ILE A 164 -10.56 10.86 -4.98
CA ILE A 164 -11.35 10.83 -6.21
C ILE A 164 -12.45 11.88 -6.11
N PHE A 165 -12.47 12.79 -7.06
CA PHE A 165 -13.43 13.89 -7.17
C PHE A 165 -14.49 13.54 -8.22
N VAL A 166 -15.74 13.73 -7.85
CA VAL A 166 -16.92 13.43 -8.68
C VAL A 166 -17.85 14.64 -8.75
N SER A 167 -18.60 14.75 -9.84
CA SER A 167 -19.62 15.78 -10.05
C SER A 167 -21.03 15.25 -9.68
N ASP A 168 -22.04 16.09 -9.88
CA ASP A 168 -23.45 15.77 -9.68
C ASP A 168 -24.01 14.77 -10.72
N THR A 169 -23.27 14.54 -11.82
CA THR A 169 -23.62 13.55 -12.85
C THR A 169 -23.12 12.14 -12.53
N ALA A 170 -22.35 11.95 -11.45
CA ALA A 170 -21.83 10.64 -11.07
C ALA A 170 -22.94 9.69 -10.60
N MET A 171 -22.88 8.44 -11.06
CA MET A 171 -23.80 7.38 -10.64
C MET A 171 -23.16 6.49 -9.57
N GLY A 172 -23.94 6.03 -8.60
CA GLY A 172 -23.43 5.16 -7.53
C GLY A 172 -22.84 3.86 -8.07
N ALA A 173 -23.42 3.31 -9.14
CA ALA A 173 -22.91 2.14 -9.83
C ALA A 173 -21.50 2.35 -10.42
N ASP A 174 -21.21 3.53 -10.96
CA ASP A 174 -19.89 3.88 -11.49
C ASP A 174 -18.85 4.00 -10.36
N MET A 175 -19.25 4.57 -9.22
CA MET A 175 -18.40 4.64 -8.03
C MET A 175 -18.05 3.24 -7.50
N VAL A 176 -19.02 2.32 -7.49
CA VAL A 176 -18.79 0.90 -7.13
C VAL A 176 -17.86 0.22 -8.13
N ALA A 177 -18.05 0.45 -9.43
CA ALA A 177 -17.17 -0.09 -10.47
C ALA A 177 -15.73 0.40 -10.29
N VAL A 178 -15.54 1.68 -9.95
CA VAL A 178 -14.22 2.24 -9.62
C VAL A 178 -13.62 1.57 -8.38
N CYS A 179 -14.39 1.38 -7.30
CA CYS A 179 -13.91 0.65 -6.12
C CYS A 179 -13.48 -0.78 -6.47
N ARG A 180 -14.22 -1.47 -7.35
CA ARG A 180 -13.88 -2.81 -7.82
C ARG A 180 -12.60 -2.83 -8.65
N ASN A 181 -12.47 -1.91 -9.60
CA ASN A 181 -11.27 -1.78 -10.42
C ASN A 181 -10.03 -1.50 -9.54
N LEU A 182 -10.16 -0.63 -8.55
CA LEU A 182 -9.09 -0.36 -7.58
C LEU A 182 -8.74 -1.60 -6.76
N TYR A 183 -9.74 -2.36 -6.29
CA TYR A 183 -9.52 -3.62 -5.60
C TYR A 183 -8.68 -4.59 -6.45
N ASP A 184 -9.01 -4.74 -7.74
CA ASP A 184 -8.28 -5.63 -8.65
C ASP A 184 -6.87 -5.07 -8.98
N MET A 185 -6.70 -3.75 -9.14
CA MET A 185 -5.38 -3.12 -9.38
C MET A 185 -4.43 -3.23 -8.19
N TYR A 186 -4.94 -3.09 -6.97
CA TYR A 186 -4.17 -3.25 -5.73
C TYR A 186 -3.95 -4.72 -5.35
N LYS A 187 -4.53 -5.66 -6.10
CA LYS A 187 -4.38 -7.10 -5.92
C LYS A 187 -3.91 -7.81 -7.20
N PRO A 188 -2.65 -7.58 -7.62
CA PRO A 188 -2.10 -8.26 -8.80
C PRO A 188 -2.19 -9.76 -8.62
N GLU A 189 -2.75 -10.46 -9.62
CA GLU A 189 -3.02 -11.90 -9.58
C GLU A 189 -3.91 -12.35 -8.40
N GLY A 190 -4.68 -11.43 -7.81
CA GLY A 190 -5.52 -11.67 -6.63
C GLY A 190 -4.77 -11.61 -5.29
N ASP A 191 -3.47 -11.31 -5.29
CA ASP A 191 -2.63 -11.26 -4.09
C ASP A 191 -2.77 -9.92 -3.36
N GLY A 192 -3.11 -9.97 -2.07
CA GLY A 192 -3.26 -8.80 -1.21
C GLY A 192 -1.97 -8.23 -0.60
N VAL A 193 -0.79 -8.67 -1.04
CA VAL A 193 0.50 -8.31 -0.42
C VAL A 193 0.77 -6.80 -0.37
N ILE A 194 0.39 -6.05 -1.42
CA ILE A 194 0.54 -4.58 -1.45
C ILE A 194 -0.28 -3.95 -0.33
N LEU A 195 -1.58 -4.25 -0.29
CA LEU A 195 -2.49 -3.74 0.73
C LEU A 195 -2.08 -4.19 2.14
N SER A 196 -1.55 -5.40 2.30
CA SER A 196 -1.11 -5.90 3.61
C SER A 196 0.08 -5.12 4.14
N ASN A 197 1.04 -4.79 3.26
CA ASN A 197 2.20 -3.98 3.60
C ASN A 197 1.87 -2.49 3.77
N LEU A 198 0.81 -1.99 3.13
CA LEU A 198 0.30 -0.64 3.35
C LEU A 198 -0.62 -0.51 4.57
N TYR A 199 -0.93 -1.60 5.26
CA TYR A 199 -1.93 -1.66 6.33
C TYR A 199 -3.34 -1.28 5.88
N GLY A 200 -3.65 -1.60 4.62
CA GLY A 200 -4.84 -1.19 3.91
C GLY A 200 -4.61 0.05 3.05
N ARG A 201 -5.57 0.36 2.19
CA ARG A 201 -5.56 1.56 1.36
C ARG A 201 -6.92 2.22 1.42
N LYS A 202 -6.94 3.47 1.87
CA LYS A 202 -8.15 4.29 1.90
C LYS A 202 -8.40 4.89 0.52
N ILE A 203 -9.64 4.86 0.05
CA ILE A 203 -10.11 5.52 -1.16
C ILE A 203 -11.17 6.52 -0.72
N THR A 204 -10.94 7.81 -0.92
CA THR A 204 -11.89 8.84 -0.48
C THR A 204 -12.51 9.55 -1.66
N PHE A 205 -13.84 9.58 -1.68
CA PHE A 205 -14.63 10.27 -2.67
C PHE A 205 -15.05 11.65 -2.16
N TYR A 206 -14.91 12.64 -3.03
CA TYR A 206 -15.28 14.03 -2.79
C TYR A 206 -16.20 14.51 -3.91
N TYR A 207 -17.23 15.27 -3.55
CA TYR A 207 -18.01 16.02 -4.52
C TYR A 207 -17.27 17.32 -4.82
N LEU A 208 -17.05 17.61 -6.10
CA LEU A 208 -16.53 18.88 -6.57
C LEU A 208 -17.58 19.55 -7.46
N PRO A 209 -18.05 20.76 -7.12
CA PRO A 209 -19.06 21.46 -7.90
C PRO A 209 -18.64 21.65 -9.37
N PRO A 210 -19.57 21.57 -10.33
CA PRO A 210 -19.26 21.82 -11.74
C PRO A 210 -18.60 23.18 -11.96
N GLY A 211 -17.43 23.20 -12.60
CA GLY A 211 -16.65 24.40 -12.88
C GLY A 211 -15.73 24.86 -11.75
N GLU A 212 -15.70 24.16 -10.62
CA GLU A 212 -14.69 24.37 -9.58
C GLU A 212 -13.41 23.58 -9.90
N GLU A 213 -12.27 24.27 -9.94
CA GLU A 213 -10.97 23.65 -10.18
C GLU A 213 -10.16 23.49 -8.88
N ASP A 214 -10.51 24.24 -7.82
CA ASP A 214 -9.86 24.15 -6.53
C ASP A 214 -10.31 22.91 -5.75
N LEU A 215 -9.49 21.86 -5.83
CA LEU A 215 -9.71 20.58 -5.14
C LEU A 215 -9.89 20.74 -3.62
N THR A 216 -9.38 21.82 -3.01
CA THR A 216 -9.53 22.06 -1.57
C THR A 216 -10.96 22.33 -1.13
N LYS A 217 -11.84 22.70 -2.07
CA LYS A 217 -13.27 22.92 -1.84
C LYS A 217 -14.11 21.66 -2.00
N GLY A 218 -13.49 20.51 -2.22
CA GLY A 218 -14.17 19.22 -2.28
C GLY A 218 -14.99 18.94 -1.01
N ILE A 219 -16.22 18.48 -1.19
CA ILE A 219 -17.11 18.09 -0.09
C ILE A 219 -16.98 16.58 0.10
N PHE A 220 -16.62 16.14 1.31
CA PHE A 220 -16.50 14.72 1.63
C PHE A 220 -17.81 13.96 1.37
N ILE A 221 -17.74 12.86 0.60
CA ILE A 221 -18.86 11.95 0.36
C ILE A 221 -18.72 10.72 1.25
N LEU A 222 -17.66 9.93 0.99
CA LEU A 222 -17.45 8.63 1.60
C LEU A 222 -15.97 8.26 1.52
N PHE A 223 -15.48 7.49 2.50
CA PHE A 223 -14.25 6.73 2.33
C PHE A 223 -14.57 5.23 2.24
N PHE A 224 -13.78 4.53 1.47
CA PHE A 224 -13.83 3.09 1.24
C PHE A 224 -12.44 2.51 1.48
N THR A 225 -12.32 1.47 2.31
CA THR A 225 -11.02 0.89 2.67
C THR A 225 -10.85 -0.46 2.01
N LEU A 226 -9.70 -0.62 1.34
CA LEU A 226 -9.23 -1.89 0.79
C LEU A 226 -8.27 -2.56 1.77
N GLU A 227 -8.49 -3.82 2.11
CA GLU A 227 -7.59 -4.61 2.98
C GLU A 227 -7.04 -5.82 2.22
N GLY A 228 -5.76 -6.16 2.46
CA GLY A 228 -5.10 -7.25 1.75
C GLY A 228 -5.73 -8.62 2.00
N ARG A 229 -6.11 -8.90 3.26
CA ARG A 229 -6.71 -10.17 3.68
C ARG A 229 -8.13 -10.40 3.16
N ASN A 230 -8.84 -9.34 2.77
CA ASN A 230 -10.27 -9.41 2.46
C ASN A 230 -10.48 -9.79 0.99
N ASP A 231 -11.33 -10.77 0.72
CA ASP A 231 -11.89 -10.90 -0.63
C ASP A 231 -12.88 -9.75 -0.91
N TRP A 232 -13.43 -9.69 -2.14
CA TRP A 232 -14.33 -8.61 -2.50
C TRP A 232 -15.62 -8.58 -1.65
N ALA A 233 -16.18 -9.75 -1.32
CA ALA A 233 -17.38 -9.83 -0.50
C ALA A 233 -17.12 -9.32 0.92
N ALA A 234 -15.98 -9.68 1.52
CA ALA A 234 -15.54 -9.17 2.81
C ALA A 234 -15.26 -7.67 2.77
N THR A 235 -14.62 -7.20 1.68
CA THR A 235 -14.35 -5.77 1.47
C THR A 235 -15.66 -4.96 1.42
N LEU A 236 -16.66 -5.41 0.66
CA LEU A 236 -17.98 -4.77 0.64
C LEU A 236 -18.66 -4.81 2.02
N SER A 237 -18.51 -5.92 2.74
CA SER A 237 -19.16 -6.12 4.04
C SER A 237 -18.61 -5.20 5.14
N ASP A 238 -17.30 -4.94 5.12
CA ASP A 238 -16.60 -4.08 6.09
C ASP A 238 -16.78 -2.59 5.80
N ASN A 239 -17.29 -2.23 4.62
CA ASN A 239 -17.50 -0.86 4.19
C ASN A 239 -18.97 -0.42 4.31
N PRO A 240 -19.25 0.91 4.31
CA PRO A 240 -20.60 1.43 4.44
C PRO A 240 -21.55 0.94 3.34
N GLY A 241 -22.85 0.85 3.65
CA GLY A 241 -23.86 0.29 2.74
C GLY A 241 -24.12 -1.21 2.93
N SER A 242 -23.28 -1.91 3.70
CA SER A 242 -23.52 -3.31 4.08
C SER A 242 -24.59 -3.45 5.18
N SER A 243 -25.35 -4.55 5.13
CA SER A 243 -26.20 -5.02 6.24
C SER A 243 -25.62 -6.31 6.80
N SER A 244 -25.68 -6.51 8.12
CA SER A 244 -24.92 -7.56 8.83
C SER A 244 -25.20 -9.01 8.41
N ASN A 245 -26.24 -9.27 7.61
CA ASN A 245 -26.65 -10.60 7.19
C ASN A 245 -26.57 -10.85 5.68
N GLU A 246 -26.29 -9.83 4.87
CA GLU A 246 -26.22 -9.98 3.41
C GLU A 246 -24.86 -10.55 2.98
N LYS A 247 -24.88 -11.51 2.07
CA LYS A 247 -23.68 -12.20 1.54
C LYS A 247 -23.65 -12.26 0.01
N ASP A 248 -24.76 -11.92 -0.64
CA ASP A 248 -24.82 -11.82 -2.09
C ASP A 248 -24.04 -10.57 -2.56
N VAL A 249 -22.96 -10.81 -3.31
CA VAL A 249 -22.07 -9.75 -3.81
C VAL A 249 -22.83 -8.74 -4.65
N ALA A 250 -23.77 -9.16 -5.50
CA ALA A 250 -24.51 -8.23 -6.35
C ALA A 250 -25.43 -7.33 -5.53
N VAL A 251 -26.00 -7.86 -4.44
CA VAL A 251 -26.81 -7.07 -3.51
C VAL A 251 -25.94 -6.10 -2.72
N LEU A 252 -24.78 -6.53 -2.24
CA LEU A 252 -23.83 -5.67 -1.54
C LEU A 252 -23.31 -4.53 -2.42
N GLU A 253 -22.95 -4.81 -3.67
CA GLU A 253 -22.56 -3.80 -4.67
C GLU A 253 -23.67 -2.78 -4.90
N LYS A 254 -24.90 -3.26 -5.09
CA LYS A 254 -26.06 -2.38 -5.25
C LYS A 254 -26.27 -1.49 -4.03
N ASN A 255 -26.22 -2.05 -2.83
CA ASN A 255 -26.43 -1.28 -1.60
C ASN A 255 -25.33 -0.22 -1.41
N LEU A 256 -24.08 -0.53 -1.73
CA LEU A 256 -22.99 0.44 -1.74
C LEU A 256 -23.25 1.56 -2.76
N GLY A 257 -23.73 1.22 -3.96
CA GLY A 257 -24.13 2.19 -4.98
C GLY A 257 -25.26 3.12 -4.51
N ASP A 258 -26.33 2.56 -3.95
CA ASP A 258 -27.45 3.31 -3.39
C ASP A 258 -26.98 4.25 -2.25
N TYR A 259 -26.02 3.79 -1.45
CA TYR A 259 -25.40 4.59 -0.39
C TYR A 259 -24.57 5.75 -0.94
N PHE A 260 -23.75 5.51 -1.97
CA PHE A 260 -23.02 6.56 -2.68
C PHE A 260 -23.95 7.64 -3.23
N GLU A 261 -25.05 7.27 -3.88
CA GLU A 261 -26.02 8.24 -4.41
C GLU A 261 -26.71 9.05 -3.31
N HIS A 262 -26.97 8.43 -2.16
CA HIS A 262 -27.52 9.15 -1.01
C HIS A 262 -26.52 10.20 -0.50
N CYS A 263 -25.25 9.82 -0.32
CA CYS A 263 -24.19 10.72 0.14
C CYS A 263 -23.90 11.83 -0.87
N LEU A 264 -23.85 11.51 -2.17
CA LEU A 264 -23.61 12.48 -3.24
C LEU A 264 -24.70 13.55 -3.29
N ARG A 265 -25.99 13.15 -3.21
CA ARG A 265 -27.11 14.10 -3.13
C ARG A 265 -26.99 15.00 -1.90
N GLY A 266 -26.62 14.45 -0.75
CA GLY A 266 -26.38 15.23 0.46
C GLY A 266 -25.25 16.26 0.30
N ALA A 267 -24.14 15.86 -0.34
CA ALA A 267 -23.02 16.75 -0.60
C ALA A 267 -23.39 17.87 -1.59
N ALA A 268 -24.09 17.54 -2.68
CA ALA A 268 -24.53 18.51 -3.68
C ALA A 268 -25.49 19.57 -3.13
N HIS A 269 -26.32 19.22 -2.15
CA HIS A 269 -27.21 20.18 -1.47
C HIS A 269 -26.53 21.04 -0.40
N SER A 270 -25.30 20.71 -0.02
CA SER A 270 -24.53 21.44 1.00
C SER A 270 -23.67 22.57 0.41
N HIS A 271 -23.66 22.72 -0.92
CA HIS A 271 -22.99 23.78 -1.68
C HIS A 271 -23.94 24.92 -2.02
#